data_AF-A0A0N7M5A2-F1
#
_entry.id   AF-A0A0N7M5A2-F1
#
_cell.length_a   1.000
_cell.length_b   1.000
_cell.length_c   1.000
_cell.angle_alpha   90.00
_cell.angle_beta   90.00
_cell.angle_gamma   90.00
#
_symmetry.space_group_name_H-M   'P 1'
#
loop_
_entity.id
_entity.type
_entity.pdbx_description
1 polymer ?
#
loop_
_entity_poly.entity_id
_entity_poly.type
_entity_poly.pdbx_seq_one_letter_code
_entity_poly.pdbx_strand_id
1 'polypeptide(L)'
;MIFEDIQDVEEWLAPLDYVTFWDAVAPYEVFDDRERDHCGALIAGGRVKQSLVLDGLKIAARLALTKKFGLTERIPEPAVAPYLKSVH
;
A
#
# COMPACT_ATOMS: atom_id res chain seq x y z
N MET A 1 14.06 -0.48 8.88
CA MET A 1 12.62 -0.82 8.73
C MET A 1 12.17 -0.06 7.49
N ILE A 2 11.50 -0.68 6.51
CA ILE A 2 11.20 -0.01 5.23
C ILE A 2 9.96 0.90 5.35
N PHE A 3 9.01 0.54 6.22
CA PHE A 3 7.81 1.30 6.53
C PHE A 3 7.74 1.54 8.04
N GLU A 4 7.42 2.75 8.47
CA GLU A 4 7.26 3.13 9.88
C GLU A 4 5.79 3.00 10.31
N ASP A 5 4.86 3.35 9.42
CA ASP A 5 3.42 3.30 9.68
C ASP A 5 2.61 2.81 8.46
N ILE A 6 1.28 2.74 8.62
CA ILE A 6 0.37 2.30 7.55
C ILE A 6 0.40 3.28 6.38
N GLN A 7 0.52 4.58 6.64
CA GLN A 7 0.53 5.63 5.64
C GLN A 7 1.76 5.52 4.73
N ASP A 8 2.93 5.15 5.26
CA ASP A 8 4.12 4.91 4.44
C ASP A 8 3.87 3.83 3.37
N VAL A 9 3.11 2.78 3.72
CA VAL A 9 2.74 1.72 2.76
C VAL A 9 1.77 2.27 1.71
N GLU A 10 0.78 3.08 2.12
CA GLU A 10 -0.18 3.69 1.21
C GLU A 10 0.50 4.67 0.23
N GLU A 11 1.37 5.53 0.74
CA GLU A 11 2.16 6.50 -0.03
C GLU A 11 3.10 5.79 -1.02
N TRP A 12 3.71 4.68 -0.60
CA TRP A 12 4.55 3.85 -1.46
C TRP A 12 3.77 3.11 -2.55
N LEU A 13 2.57 2.58 -2.24
CA LEU A 13 1.72 1.88 -3.21
C LEU A 13 1.00 2.84 -4.19
N ALA A 14 0.69 4.07 -3.76
CA ALA A 14 -0.10 5.02 -4.52
C ALA A 14 0.38 5.24 -5.96
N PRO A 15 1.67 5.55 -6.23
CA PRO A 15 2.13 5.86 -7.59
C PRO A 15 2.32 4.61 -8.47
N LEU A 16 2.24 3.40 -7.92
CA LEU A 16 2.58 2.19 -8.68
C LEU A 16 1.52 1.87 -9.74
N ASP A 17 1.96 1.61 -10.96
CA ASP A 17 1.13 1.00 -11.99
C ASP A 17 1.06 -0.53 -11.82
N TYR A 18 0.27 -1.20 -12.66
CA TYR A 18 0.01 -2.63 -12.52
C TYR A 18 1.28 -3.49 -12.64
N VAL A 19 2.21 -3.13 -13.52
CA VAL A 19 3.43 -3.92 -13.74
C VAL A 19 4.40 -3.68 -12.59
N THR A 20 4.65 -2.40 -12.28
CA THR A 20 5.58 -1.99 -11.23
C THR A 20 5.13 -2.47 -9.85
N PHE A 21 3.80 -2.56 -9.63
CA PHE A 21 3.23 -3.12 -8.41
C PHE A 21 3.75 -4.53 -8.10
N TRP A 22 3.71 -5.45 -9.08
CA TRP A 22 4.11 -6.84 -8.86
C TRP A 22 5.59 -6.96 -8.47
N ASP A 23 6.44 -6.22 -9.17
CA ASP A 23 7.88 -6.25 -8.93
C ASP A 23 8.22 -5.60 -7.57
N ALA A 24 7.49 -4.55 -7.19
CA ALA A 24 7.66 -3.85 -5.92
C ALA A 24 7.23 -4.71 -4.71
N VAL A 25 6.14 -5.48 -4.83
CA VAL A 25 5.62 -6.31 -3.72
C VAL A 25 6.27 -7.69 -3.63
N ALA A 26 6.92 -8.18 -4.69
CA ALA A 26 7.54 -9.50 -4.74
C ALA A 26 8.50 -9.82 -3.57
N PRO A 27 9.41 -8.91 -3.14
CA PRO A 27 10.31 -9.18 -2.02
C PRO A 27 9.61 -9.43 -0.69
N TYR A 28 8.34 -9.04 -0.57
CA TYR A 28 7.55 -9.23 0.63
C TYR A 28 6.69 -10.49 0.60
N GLU A 29 6.69 -11.24 -0.51
CA GLU A 29 5.97 -12.51 -0.67
C GLU A 29 4.48 -12.37 -0.26
N VAL A 30 3.86 -11.25 -0.63
CA VAL A 30 2.46 -10.96 -0.30
C VAL A 30 1.51 -11.76 -1.18
N PHE A 31 1.93 -12.02 -2.41
CA PHE A 31 1.19 -12.74 -3.43
C PHE A 31 2.09 -13.78 -4.08
N ASP A 32 1.48 -14.79 -4.68
CA ASP A 32 2.16 -15.76 -5.53
C ASP A 32 1.98 -15.46 -7.03
N ASP A 33 2.72 -16.20 -7.86
CA ASP A 33 2.66 -16.05 -9.32
C ASP A 33 1.27 -16.41 -9.90
N ARG A 34 0.50 -17.25 -9.20
CA ARG A 34 -0.84 -17.66 -9.68
C ARG A 34 -1.83 -16.52 -9.57
N GLU A 35 -1.73 -15.69 -8.53
CA GLU A 35 -2.53 -14.49 -8.37
C GLU A 35 -2.22 -13.48 -9.48
N ARG A 36 -0.94 -13.27 -9.81
CA ARG A 36 -0.51 -12.41 -10.93
C ARG A 36 -1.07 -12.90 -12.27
N ASP A 37 -0.96 -14.20 -12.55
CA ASP A 37 -1.47 -14.81 -13.78
C ASP A 37 -2.99 -14.72 -13.87
N HIS A 38 -3.70 -14.98 -12.77
CA HIS A 38 -5.15 -14.90 -12.71
C HIS A 38 -5.65 -13.47 -13.00
N CYS A 39 -5.08 -12.48 -12.32
CA CYS A 39 -5.41 -11.08 -12.56
C CYS A 39 -5.10 -10.66 -14.01
N GLY A 40 -3.95 -11.09 -14.55
CA GLY A 40 -3.59 -10.86 -15.95
C GLY A 40 -4.61 -11.44 -16.94
N ALA A 41 -5.07 -12.67 -16.71
CA ALA A 41 -6.08 -13.33 -17.54
C ALA A 41 -7.44 -12.61 -17.50
N LEU A 42 -7.88 -12.14 -16.33
CA LEU A 42 -9.12 -11.37 -16.19
C LEU A 42 -9.06 -10.03 -16.96
N ILE A 43 -7.92 -9.35 -16.90
CA ILE A 43 -7.70 -8.09 -17.61
C ILE A 43 -7.65 -8.33 -19.12
N ALA A 44 -6.83 -9.29 -19.58
CA ALA A 44 -6.69 -9.61 -20.99
C ALA A 44 -8.02 -10.11 -21.60
N GLY A 45 -8.83 -10.83 -20.82
CA GLY A 45 -10.17 -11.27 -21.22
C GLY A 45 -11.24 -10.18 -21.19
N GLY A 46 -10.91 -8.94 -20.81
CA GLY A 46 -11.85 -7.83 -20.71
C GLY A 46 -12.93 -8.00 -19.63
N ARG A 47 -12.74 -8.94 -18.69
CA ARG A 47 -13.70 -9.26 -17.63
C ARG A 47 -13.74 -8.17 -16.57
N VAL A 48 -12.59 -7.56 -16.30
CA VAL A 48 -12.41 -6.51 -15.29
C VAL A 48 -11.44 -5.44 -15.83
N LYS A 49 -11.67 -4.18 -15.48
CA LYS A 49 -10.73 -3.09 -15.79
C LYS A 49 -9.45 -3.25 -14.97
N GLN A 50 -8.29 -3.02 -15.61
CA GLN A 50 -6.99 -3.07 -14.94
C GLN A 50 -6.92 -2.16 -13.70
N SER A 51 -7.49 -0.95 -13.77
CA SER A 51 -7.49 -0.01 -12.63
C SER A 51 -8.19 -0.59 -11.41
N LEU A 52 -9.35 -1.24 -11.59
CA LEU A 52 -10.10 -1.84 -10.49
C LEU A 52 -9.35 -3.03 -9.87
N VAL A 53 -8.70 -3.84 -10.69
CA VAL A 53 -7.83 -4.93 -10.21
C VAL A 53 -6.67 -4.36 -9.39
N LEU A 54 -6.00 -3.33 -9.91
CA LEU A 54 -4.87 -2.69 -9.24
C LEU A 54 -5.28 -2.04 -7.91
N ASP A 55 -6.43 -1.37 -7.84
CA ASP A 55 -6.94 -0.79 -6.60
C ASP A 55 -7.17 -1.88 -5.53
N GLY A 56 -7.78 -3.00 -5.93
CA GLY A 56 -7.98 -4.15 -5.04
C GLY A 56 -6.66 -4.77 -4.56
N LEU A 57 -5.69 -4.91 -5.47
CA LEU A 57 -4.36 -5.43 -5.15
C LEU A 57 -3.60 -4.51 -4.18
N LYS A 58 -3.67 -3.18 -4.36
CA LYS A 58 -3.05 -2.22 -3.43
C LYS A 58 -3.67 -2.31 -2.03
N ILE A 59 -4.99 -2.48 -1.93
CA ILE A 59 -5.66 -2.69 -0.63
C ILE A 59 -5.18 -4.00 0.02
N ALA A 60 -5.13 -5.09 -0.74
CA ALA A 60 -4.67 -6.39 -0.23
C ALA A 60 -3.20 -6.31 0.21
N ALA A 61 -2.34 -5.66 -0.57
CA ALA A 61 -0.95 -5.44 -0.24
C ALA A 61 -0.78 -4.65 1.06
N ARG A 62 -1.53 -3.53 1.20
CA ARG A 62 -1.53 -2.73 2.42
C ARG A 62 -1.86 -3.60 3.64
N LEU A 63 -2.98 -4.33 3.59
CA LEU A 63 -3.42 -5.17 4.73
C LEU A 63 -2.38 -6.25 5.09
N ALA A 64 -1.80 -6.90 4.08
CA ALA A 64 -0.80 -7.94 4.30
C ALA A 64 0.49 -7.37 4.90
N LEU A 65 0.98 -6.23 4.39
CA LEU A 65 2.20 -5.57 4.89
C LEU A 65 1.99 -4.98 6.30
N THR A 66 0.85 -4.35 6.56
CA THR A 66 0.46 -3.89 7.91
C THR A 66 0.52 -5.04 8.90
N LYS A 67 -0.07 -6.20 8.56
CA LYS A 67 -0.04 -7.39 9.42
C LYS A 67 1.38 -7.96 9.57
N LYS A 68 2.14 -8.04 8.47
CA LYS A 68 3.49 -8.65 8.45
C LYS A 68 4.49 -7.85 9.27
N PHE A 69 4.39 -6.52 9.25
CA PHE A 69 5.30 -5.63 9.97
C PHE A 69 4.76 -5.09 11.29
N GLY A 70 3.49 -5.39 11.64
CA GLY A 70 2.87 -4.90 12.86
C GLY A 70 2.68 -3.37 12.87
N LEU A 71 2.40 -2.80 11.70
CA LEU A 71 2.30 -1.34 11.52
C LEU A 71 1.04 -0.80 12.20
N THR A 72 1.15 0.40 12.75
CA THR A 72 0.04 1.17 13.31
C THR A 72 -0.22 2.40 12.47
N GLU A 73 -1.39 3.00 12.65
CA GLU A 73 -1.70 4.32 12.10
C GLU A 73 -0.68 5.36 12.58
N ARG A 74 -0.25 6.25 11.68
CA ARG A 74 0.57 7.41 12.01
C ARG A 74 -0.15 8.25 13.05
N ILE A 75 0.52 8.54 14.17
CA ILE A 75 0.00 9.52 15.13
C ILE A 75 0.18 10.89 14.48
N PRO A 76 -0.90 11.64 14.16
CA PRO A 76 -0.74 12.98 13.63
C PRO A 76 -0.06 13.82 14.71
N GLU A 77 1.13 14.33 14.42
CA GLU A 77 1.75 15.33 15.29
C GLU A 77 0.80 16.52 15.34
N PRO A 78 0.25 16.90 16.51
CA PRO A 78 -0.60 18.06 16.58
C PRO A 78 0.25 19.23 16.12
N ALA A 79 -0.12 19.85 15.00
CA ALA A 79 0.52 21.05 14.49
C ALA A 79 0.63 22.00 15.67
N VAL A 80 1.86 22.16 16.17
CA VAL A 80 2.12 22.71 17.51
C VAL A 80 1.32 23.99 17.63
N ALA A 81 0.27 23.92 18.44
CA ALA A 81 -0.40 25.04 19.04
C ALA A 81 0.64 26.12 19.35
N PRO A 82 0.74 27.20 18.54
CA PRO A 82 1.74 28.24 18.78
C PRO A 82 1.52 28.90 20.16
N TYR A 83 0.35 28.71 20.75
CA TYR A 83 -0.08 29.25 22.04
C TYR A 83 0.61 28.64 23.27
N LEU A 84 1.36 27.53 23.18
CA LEU A 84 2.08 26.97 24.32
C LEU A 84 3.47 27.59 24.57
N LYS A 85 3.94 28.50 23.69
CA LYS A 85 5.26 29.16 23.84
C LYS A 85 5.23 30.55 24.50
N SER A 86 4.09 31.00 25.04
CA SER A 86 4.00 32.32 25.70
C SER A 86 3.58 32.22 27.15
N VAL A 87 4.42 31.61 28.00
CA VAL A 87 4.42 31.87 29.44
C VAL A 87 5.86 31.84 29.99
N HIS A 88 6.65 32.86 29.67
CA HIS A 88 7.63 33.42 30.63
C HIS A 88 8.02 34.83 30.23
#